data_AF-A0A1L7XDT5-F1
#
_entry.id   AF-A0A1L7XDT5-F1
#
_cell.length_a   1.000
_cell.length_b   1.000
_cell.length_c   1.000
_cell.angle_alpha   90.00
_cell.angle_beta   90.00
_cell.angle_gamma   90.00
#
_symmetry.space_group_name_H-M   'P 1'
#
loop_
_entity.id
_entity.type
_entity.pdbx_description
1 polymer ?
#
loop_
_entity_poly.entity_id
_entity_poly.type
_entity_poly.pdbx_seq_one_letter_code
_entity_poly.pdbx_strand_id
1 'polypeptide(L)'
;MSGAQNREAVFPTRQSLGLMKAKLKGAQTGHDLLKRKSEALTKRFREITRRIDEAKRKMGRVMQIAAFSLAEVTYAVGGDIGFQVQESAKSARFRVRTKQENVSGVFLPAFESFTTEGNNDFGLTGLGKGGQQVQRCRETYARAVETLVELASLQTAFVILDEVIKVVNRRVNAIEHVIIPRTENTIKYINSELDELDREEFFRLKKVQNKKQRDTAIQDAELKATRDAKAAKENAAGEDDKENEESQDILGEQEDADVIF
;
A
#
# COMPACT_ATOMS: atom_id res chain seq x y z
N MET A 1 -21.23 -8.41 -23.70
CA MET A 1 -20.42 -9.10 -22.68
C MET A 1 -19.17 -8.29 -22.26
N SER A 2 -19.27 -6.98 -22.04
CA SER A 2 -18.14 -6.08 -21.70
C SER A 2 -18.04 -5.71 -20.21
N GLY A 3 -19.01 -6.11 -19.38
CA GLY A 3 -19.07 -5.72 -17.96
C GLY A 3 -18.20 -6.53 -17.00
N ALA A 4 -17.55 -7.60 -17.47
CA ALA A 4 -16.77 -8.53 -16.63
C ALA A 4 -15.33 -8.04 -16.33
N GLN A 5 -14.78 -7.12 -17.13
CA GLN A 5 -13.38 -6.67 -16.95
C GLN A 5 -13.18 -5.71 -15.77
N ASN A 6 -14.24 -5.02 -15.34
CA ASN A 6 -14.18 -4.04 -14.23
C ASN A 6 -14.52 -4.63 -12.86
N ARG A 7 -14.51 -5.96 -12.72
CA ARG A 7 -14.91 -6.67 -11.49
C ARG A 7 -13.92 -7.78 -11.17
N GLU A 8 -13.91 -8.23 -9.92
CA GLU A 8 -13.20 -9.47 -9.56
C GLU A 8 -14.15 -10.66 -9.69
N ALA A 9 -13.65 -11.79 -10.18
CA ALA A 9 -14.43 -13.01 -10.35
C ALA A 9 -14.55 -13.71 -9.00
N VAL A 10 -15.53 -13.31 -8.19
CA VAL A 10 -15.78 -13.88 -6.87
C VAL A 10 -17.26 -14.20 -6.71
N PHE A 11 -17.54 -15.38 -6.15
CA PHE A 11 -18.91 -15.81 -5.89
C PHE A 11 -19.55 -14.93 -4.78
N PRO A 12 -20.80 -14.48 -4.96
CA PRO A 12 -21.46 -13.60 -4.00
C PRO A 12 -21.87 -14.37 -2.74
N THR A 13 -21.11 -14.19 -1.66
CA THR A 13 -21.40 -14.73 -0.33
C THR A 13 -21.18 -13.64 0.73
N ARG A 14 -21.79 -13.77 1.90
CA ARG A 14 -21.54 -12.85 3.02
C ARG A 14 -20.05 -12.84 3.44
N GLN A 15 -19.35 -13.97 3.31
CA GLN A 15 -17.92 -14.06 3.56
C GLN A 15 -17.10 -13.28 2.52
N SER A 16 -17.41 -13.43 1.22
CA SER A 16 -16.70 -12.71 0.16
C SER A 16 -16.92 -11.20 0.24
N LEU A 17 -18.11 -10.76 0.65
CA LEU A 17 -18.41 -9.35 0.95
C LEU A 17 -17.50 -8.82 2.07
N GLY A 18 -17.32 -9.57 3.16
CA GLY A 18 -16.40 -9.20 4.24
C GLY A 18 -14.95 -9.05 3.77
N LEU A 19 -14.46 -10.00 2.96
CA LEU A 19 -13.13 -9.95 2.36
C LEU A 19 -12.95 -8.74 1.44
N MET A 20 -13.94 -8.43 0.59
CA MET A 20 -13.89 -7.28 -0.32
C MET A 20 -13.93 -5.94 0.42
N LYS A 21 -14.75 -5.82 1.48
CA LYS A 21 -14.76 -4.62 2.33
C LYS A 21 -13.44 -4.42 3.05
N ALA A 22 -12.84 -5.49 3.59
CA ALA A 22 -11.52 -5.43 4.20
C ALA A 22 -10.44 -5.02 3.20
N LYS A 23 -10.50 -5.57 1.97
CA LYS A 23 -9.60 -5.21 0.87
C LYS A 23 -9.76 -3.75 0.43
N LEU A 24 -10.99 -3.24 0.32
CA LEU A 24 -11.25 -1.83 0.00
C LEU A 24 -10.63 -0.91 1.06
N LYS A 25 -10.86 -1.20 2.34
CA LYS A 25 -10.28 -0.43 3.44
C LYS A 25 -8.75 -0.48 3.42
N GLY A 26 -8.17 -1.65 3.14
CA GLY A 26 -6.73 -1.82 2.98
C GLY A 26 -6.15 -1.07 1.78
N ALA A 27 -6.89 -1.01 0.66
CA ALA A 27 -6.49 -0.25 -0.52
C ALA A 27 -6.52 1.26 -0.26
N GLN A 28 -7.54 1.76 0.46
CA GLN A 28 -7.63 3.17 0.86
C GLN A 28 -6.50 3.58 1.80
N THR A 29 -6.24 2.79 2.85
CA THR A 29 -5.13 3.08 3.78
C THR A 29 -3.77 2.96 3.09
N GLY A 30 -3.60 1.98 2.21
CA GLY A 30 -2.40 1.80 1.39
C GLY A 30 -2.15 2.97 0.45
N HIS A 31 -3.20 3.48 -0.20
CA HIS A 31 -3.14 4.68 -1.04
C HIS A 31 -2.63 5.89 -0.26
N ASP A 32 -3.23 6.18 0.89
CA ASP A 32 -2.85 7.35 1.71
C ASP A 32 -1.41 7.26 2.21
N LEU A 33 -0.96 6.05 2.59
CA LEU A 33 0.40 5.82 3.05
C LEU A 33 1.42 6.00 1.92
N LEU A 34 1.13 5.46 0.73
CA LEU A 34 2.00 5.61 -0.44
C LEU A 34 2.04 7.05 -0.95
N LYS A 35 0.93 7.77 -0.87
CA LYS A 35 0.85 9.21 -1.22
C LYS A 35 1.69 10.06 -0.28
N ARG A 36 1.61 9.83 1.04
CA ARG A 36 2.49 10.49 2.01
C ARG A 36 3.96 10.18 1.76
N LYS A 37 4.29 8.92 1.41
CA LYS A 37 5.66 8.53 1.05
C LYS A 37 6.13 9.25 -0.21
N SER A 38 5.31 9.33 -1.26
CA SER A 38 5.71 10.00 -2.51
C SER A 38 5.91 11.50 -2.34
N GLU A 39 5.09 12.17 -1.54
CA GLU A 39 5.24 13.59 -1.20
C GLU A 39 6.56 13.85 -0.44
N ALA A 40 6.87 13.01 0.54
CA ALA A 40 8.13 13.10 1.29
C ALA A 40 9.36 12.89 0.39
N LEU A 41 9.32 11.87 -0.48
CA LEU A 41 10.39 11.60 -1.44
C LEU A 41 10.54 12.76 -2.45
N THR A 42 9.44 13.33 -2.93
CA THR A 42 9.46 14.46 -3.87
C THR A 42 10.07 15.71 -3.23
N LYS A 43 9.82 15.95 -1.94
CA LYS A 43 10.47 17.04 -1.20
C LYS A 43 11.99 16.85 -1.15
N ARG A 44 12.45 15.66 -0.75
CA ARG A 44 13.90 15.33 -0.70
C ARG A 44 14.54 15.36 -2.09
N PHE A 45 13.83 14.92 -3.11
CA PHE A 45 14.28 14.98 -4.49
C PHE A 45 14.57 16.42 -4.94
N ARG A 46 13.69 17.37 -4.61
CA ARG A 46 13.91 18.81 -4.89
C ARG A 46 15.10 19.38 -4.11
N GLU A 47 15.28 18.98 -2.86
CA GLU A 47 16.45 19.38 -2.05
C GLU A 47 17.76 18.86 -2.68
N ILE A 48 17.80 17.59 -3.10
CA ILE A 48 18.95 17.00 -3.78
C ILE A 48 19.22 17.69 -5.12
N THR A 49 18.18 18.02 -5.90
CA THR A 49 18.31 18.74 -7.17
C THR A 49 19.04 20.08 -6.97
N ARG A 50 18.62 20.86 -5.96
CA ARG A 50 19.29 22.13 -5.63
C ARG A 50 20.75 21.92 -5.24
N ARG A 51 21.04 20.90 -4.41
CA ARG A 51 22.41 20.56 -4.01
C ARG A 51 23.27 20.13 -5.21
N ILE A 52 22.70 19.42 -6.18
CA ILE A 52 23.39 19.04 -7.42
C ILE A 52 23.74 20.27 -8.24
N ASP A 53 22.83 21.24 -8.39
CA ASP A 53 23.11 22.46 -9.14
C ASP A 53 24.23 23.29 -8.48
N GLU A 54 24.18 23.43 -7.15
CA GLU A 54 25.24 24.10 -6.37
C GLU A 54 26.59 23.38 -6.49
N ALA A 55 26.59 22.06 -6.33
CA ALA A 55 27.79 21.23 -6.44
C ALA A 55 28.37 21.25 -7.86
N LYS A 56 27.53 21.25 -8.90
CA LYS A 56 27.97 21.33 -10.31
C LYS A 56 28.59 22.69 -10.64
N ARG A 57 28.04 23.78 -10.09
CA ARG A 57 28.66 25.13 -10.20
C ARG A 57 29.99 25.20 -9.46
N LYS A 58 30.07 24.61 -8.25
CA LYS A 58 31.33 24.53 -7.48
C LYS A 58 32.38 23.71 -8.22
N MET A 59 32.00 22.54 -8.75
CA MET A 59 32.85 21.67 -9.56
C MET A 59 33.40 22.43 -10.78
N GLY A 60 32.57 23.16 -11.52
CA GLY A 60 33.03 23.96 -12.67
C GLY A 60 34.16 24.94 -12.31
N ARG A 61 34.02 25.64 -11.17
CA ARG A 61 35.08 26.55 -10.68
C ARG A 61 36.34 25.80 -10.24
N VAL A 62 36.20 24.72 -9.46
CA VAL A 62 37.35 23.95 -8.98
C VAL A 62 38.11 23.30 -10.14
N MET A 63 37.40 22.79 -11.14
CA MET A 63 38.00 22.22 -12.35
C MET A 63 38.70 23.28 -13.20
N GLN A 64 38.15 24.50 -13.29
CA GLN A 64 38.82 25.61 -13.98
C GLN A 64 40.14 25.98 -13.30
N ILE A 65 40.16 26.05 -11.96
CA ILE A 65 41.38 26.31 -11.18
C ILE A 65 42.38 25.16 -11.37
N ALA A 66 41.91 23.91 -11.35
CA ALA A 66 42.76 22.74 -11.59
C ALA A 66 43.38 22.76 -13.00
N ALA A 67 42.60 23.06 -14.04
CA ALA A 67 43.10 23.19 -15.41
C ALA A 67 44.12 24.32 -15.55
N PHE A 68 43.92 25.45 -14.85
CA PHE A 68 44.90 26.53 -14.81
C PHE A 68 46.20 26.11 -14.12
N SER A 69 46.11 25.39 -12.99
CA SER A 69 47.30 24.87 -12.29
C SER A 69 48.08 23.85 -13.13
N LEU A 70 47.42 23.10 -14.02
CA LEU A 70 48.09 22.23 -14.98
C LEU A 70 48.87 23.05 -16.02
N ALA A 71 48.28 24.14 -16.54
CA ALA A 71 48.97 25.04 -17.46
C ALA A 71 50.21 25.69 -16.82
N GLU A 72 50.13 26.10 -15.55
CA GLU A 72 51.29 26.59 -14.80
C GLU A 72 52.40 25.54 -14.68
N VAL A 73 52.04 24.28 -14.45
CA VAL A 73 52.99 23.17 -14.40
C VAL A 73 53.65 22.94 -15.76
N THR A 74 52.88 22.88 -16.84
CA THR A 74 53.41 22.70 -18.21
C THR A 74 54.39 23.82 -18.57
N TYR A 75 54.08 25.05 -18.19
CA TYR A 75 54.98 26.19 -18.40
C TYR A 75 56.24 26.11 -17.54
N ALA A 76 56.12 25.78 -16.25
CA ALA A 76 57.25 25.73 -15.32
C ALA A 76 58.23 24.58 -15.60
N VAL A 77 57.71 23.45 -16.11
CA VAL A 77 58.51 22.26 -16.47
C VAL A 77 59.12 22.40 -17.87
N GLY A 78 58.51 23.20 -18.76
CA GLY A 78 59.03 23.50 -20.09
C GLY A 78 58.98 22.32 -21.07
N GLY A 79 58.10 21.34 -20.82
CA GLY A 79 57.94 20.12 -21.61
C GLY A 79 56.73 19.29 -21.17
N ASP A 80 56.50 18.16 -21.83
CA ASP A 80 55.37 17.28 -21.53
C ASP A 80 55.64 16.41 -20.29
N ILE A 81 54.94 16.69 -19.19
CA ILE A 81 55.00 15.90 -17.95
C ILE A 81 54.15 14.61 -18.04
N GLY A 82 53.32 14.48 -19.08
CA GLY A 82 52.35 13.40 -19.24
C GLY A 82 53.00 12.01 -19.21
N PHE A 83 54.13 11.84 -19.91
CA PHE A 83 54.85 10.56 -19.96
C PHE A 83 55.32 10.09 -18.58
N GLN A 84 55.93 10.99 -17.79
CA GLN A 84 56.42 10.68 -16.44
C GLN A 84 55.27 10.32 -15.49
N VAL A 85 54.13 11.02 -15.59
CA VAL A 85 52.94 10.75 -14.77
C VAL A 85 52.32 9.40 -15.13
N GLN A 86 52.23 9.07 -16.41
CA GLN A 86 51.70 7.79 -16.88
C GLN A 86 52.59 6.61 -16.46
N GLU A 87 53.91 6.74 -16.59
CA GLU A 87 54.86 5.70 -16.17
C GLU A 87 54.86 5.49 -14.64
N SER A 88 54.64 6.57 -13.88
CA SER A 88 54.57 6.51 -12.42
C SER A 88 53.25 5.94 -11.89
N ALA A 89 52.19 5.88 -12.71
CA ALA A 89 50.86 5.44 -12.29
C ALA A 89 50.77 3.90 -12.19
N LYS A 90 51.12 3.33 -11.03
CA LYS A 90 51.02 1.88 -10.77
C LYS A 90 49.76 1.49 -10.01
N SER A 91 49.48 2.16 -8.89
CA SER A 91 48.28 1.85 -8.10
C SER A 91 47.54 3.10 -7.65
N ALA A 92 46.20 3.01 -7.62
CA ALA A 92 45.37 4.14 -7.24
C ALA A 92 45.54 4.47 -5.75
N ARG A 93 46.10 5.65 -5.46
CA ARG A 93 46.18 6.22 -4.11
C ARG A 93 44.81 6.72 -3.62
N PHE A 94 44.04 7.33 -4.51
CA PHE A 94 42.68 7.79 -4.23
C PHE A 94 41.70 6.69 -4.60
N ARG A 95 40.95 6.19 -3.61
CA ARG A 95 39.98 5.12 -3.78
C ARG A 95 38.63 5.56 -3.24
N VAL A 96 37.56 4.93 -3.74
CA VAL A 96 36.19 5.23 -3.35
C VAL A 96 35.59 4.01 -2.66
N ARG A 97 34.90 4.24 -1.55
CA ARG A 97 34.12 3.23 -0.84
C ARG A 97 32.63 3.56 -0.97
N THR A 98 31.83 2.53 -1.17
CA THR A 98 30.38 2.64 -1.15
C THR A 98 29.84 2.48 0.27
N LYS A 99 28.97 3.38 0.67
CA LYS A 99 28.15 3.33 1.87
C LYS A 99 26.68 3.37 1.46
N GLN A 100 25.80 2.84 2.29
CA GLN A 100 24.36 2.95 2.06
C GLN A 100 23.78 3.95 3.06
N GLU A 101 23.03 4.92 2.55
CA GLU A 101 22.28 5.90 3.34
C GLU A 101 20.78 5.67 3.16
N ASN A 102 20.03 5.67 4.25
CA ASN A 102 18.58 5.52 4.19
C ASN A 102 17.89 6.88 4.14
N VAL A 103 17.22 7.17 3.03
CA VAL A 103 16.42 8.39 2.86
C VAL A 103 14.96 7.99 2.70
N SER A 104 14.15 8.26 3.73
CA SER A 104 12.70 8.04 3.72
C SER A 104 12.27 6.62 3.31
N GLY A 105 13.04 5.61 3.72
CA GLY A 105 12.75 4.20 3.44
C GLY A 105 13.17 3.77 2.04
N VAL A 106 14.18 4.44 1.46
CA VAL A 106 14.89 4.07 0.22
C VAL A 106 16.38 4.07 0.55
N PHE A 107 17.06 2.97 0.25
CA PHE A 107 18.51 2.84 0.43
C PHE A 107 19.21 3.44 -0.79
N LEU A 108 19.95 4.52 -0.57
CA LEU A 108 20.72 5.20 -1.60
C LEU A 108 22.21 4.90 -1.42
N PRO A 109 22.95 4.58 -2.48
CA PRO A 109 24.39 4.46 -2.41
C PRO A 109 25.01 5.86 -2.25
N ALA A 110 25.89 6.00 -1.26
CA ALA A 110 26.73 7.16 -1.04
C ALA A 110 28.19 6.77 -1.25
N PHE A 111 28.97 7.64 -1.89
CA PHE A 111 30.40 7.41 -2.10
C PHE A 111 31.23 8.22 -1.11
N GLU A 112 32.17 7.56 -0.43
CA GLU A 112 33.16 8.19 0.44
C GLU A 112 34.56 8.00 -0.18
N SER A 113 35.32 9.09 -0.30
CA SER A 113 36.70 9.05 -0.76
C SER A 113 37.65 8.70 0.39
N PHE A 114 38.58 7.76 0.15
CA PHE A 114 39.66 7.47 1.08
C PHE A 114 41.01 7.48 0.35
N THR A 115 41.99 8.08 1.00
CA THR A 115 43.38 8.07 0.51
C THR A 115 44.12 6.94 1.19
N THR A 116 44.70 6.03 0.41
CA THR A 116 45.54 4.96 0.96
C THR A 116 46.90 5.54 1.35
N GLU A 117 47.25 5.47 2.62
CA GLU A 117 48.56 5.88 3.13
C GLU A 117 49.62 4.81 2.79
N GLY A 118 50.79 5.25 2.35
CA GLY A 118 51.90 4.36 1.94
C GLY A 118 52.20 4.31 0.45
N ASN A 119 51.33 4.85 -0.42
CA ASN A 119 51.59 4.91 -1.86
C ASN A 119 52.11 6.30 -2.29
N ASN A 120 53.43 6.46 -2.30
CA ASN A 120 54.13 7.65 -2.82
C ASN A 120 54.68 7.41 -4.23
N ASP A 121 53.80 6.97 -5.14
CA ASP A 121 54.12 6.67 -6.55
C ASP A 121 54.76 7.85 -7.31
N PHE A 122 54.55 9.08 -6.83
CA PHE A 122 55.02 10.32 -7.46
C PHE A 122 56.20 10.99 -6.74
N GLY A 123 56.90 10.28 -5.85
CA GLY A 123 58.03 10.85 -5.09
C GLY A 123 59.19 11.36 -5.95
N LEU A 124 59.31 10.86 -7.19
CA LEU A 124 60.36 11.25 -8.14
C LEU A 124 59.89 12.25 -9.21
N THR A 125 58.58 12.47 -9.36
CA THR A 125 58.05 13.40 -10.36
C THR A 125 58.18 14.84 -9.84
N GLY A 126 58.91 15.70 -10.57
CA GLY A 126 59.14 17.08 -10.18
C GLY A 126 60.42 17.35 -9.38
N LEU A 127 61.36 16.38 -9.32
CA LEU A 127 62.71 16.60 -8.75
C LEU A 127 63.57 17.61 -9.55
N GLY A 128 63.15 17.94 -10.78
CA GLY A 128 63.77 18.96 -11.62
C GLY A 128 63.17 20.36 -11.43
N LYS A 129 63.10 21.14 -12.52
CA LYS A 129 62.45 22.47 -12.51
C LYS A 129 60.94 22.32 -12.32
N GLY A 130 60.35 23.09 -11.38
CA GLY A 130 58.90 23.21 -11.24
C GLY A 130 58.21 22.25 -10.24
N GLY A 131 58.95 21.47 -9.44
CA GLY A 131 58.37 20.50 -8.49
C GLY A 131 57.33 21.07 -7.50
N GLN A 132 57.53 22.31 -7.04
CA GLN A 132 56.56 22.97 -6.17
C GLN A 132 55.22 23.22 -6.87
N GLN A 133 55.23 23.55 -8.15
CA GLN A 133 54.02 23.74 -8.94
C GLN A 133 53.33 22.40 -9.22
N VAL A 134 54.11 21.34 -9.46
CA VAL A 134 53.57 19.97 -9.62
C VAL A 134 52.81 19.54 -8.37
N GLN A 135 53.35 19.81 -7.18
CA GLN A 135 52.66 19.46 -5.93
C GLN A 135 51.41 20.30 -5.67
N ARG A 136 51.45 21.61 -5.95
CA ARG A 136 50.25 22.46 -5.87
C ARG A 136 49.15 22.01 -6.83
N CYS A 137 49.53 21.66 -8.06
CA CYS A 137 48.61 21.12 -9.05
C CYS A 137 47.99 19.80 -8.56
N ARG A 138 48.81 18.89 -8.02
CA ARG A 138 48.34 17.64 -7.43
C ARG A 138 47.33 17.85 -6.28
N GLU A 139 47.61 18.76 -5.35
CA GLU A 139 46.69 19.08 -4.25
C GLU A 139 45.37 19.66 -4.78
N THR A 140 45.45 20.52 -5.81
CA THR A 140 44.27 21.12 -6.45
C THR A 140 43.42 20.07 -7.16
N TYR A 141 44.05 19.15 -7.90
CA TYR A 141 43.35 18.03 -8.53
C TYR A 141 42.80 17.02 -7.51
N ALA A 142 43.49 16.77 -6.40
CA ALA A 142 42.97 15.91 -5.33
C ALA A 142 41.65 16.47 -4.76
N ARG A 143 41.60 17.78 -4.48
CA ARG A 143 40.37 18.47 -4.06
C ARG A 143 39.30 18.46 -5.16
N ALA A 144 39.69 18.59 -6.43
CA ALA A 144 38.75 18.50 -7.56
C ALA A 144 38.09 17.12 -7.63
N VAL A 145 38.89 16.05 -7.53
CA VAL A 145 38.37 14.67 -7.56
C VAL A 145 37.49 14.37 -6.35
N GLU A 146 37.83 14.88 -5.16
CA GLU A 146 36.96 14.78 -3.97
C GLU A 146 35.58 15.42 -4.24
N THR A 147 35.54 16.63 -4.79
CA THR A 147 34.26 17.27 -5.15
C THR A 147 33.50 16.53 -6.26
N LEU A 148 34.21 15.83 -7.16
CA LEU A 148 33.59 14.98 -8.18
C LEU A 148 32.95 13.73 -7.58
N VAL A 149 33.59 13.12 -6.57
CA VAL A 149 33.02 11.96 -5.87
C VAL A 149 31.74 12.36 -5.12
N GLU A 150 31.75 13.51 -4.43
CA GLU A 150 30.55 14.05 -3.79
C GLU A 150 29.42 14.29 -4.80
N LEU A 151 29.72 14.89 -5.95
CA LEU A 151 28.75 15.12 -7.01
C LEU A 151 28.20 13.81 -7.59
N ALA A 152 29.08 12.84 -7.86
CA ALA A 152 28.71 11.53 -8.39
C ALA A 152 27.80 10.77 -7.41
N SER A 153 28.04 10.89 -6.11
CA SER A 153 27.17 10.36 -5.04
C SER A 153 25.76 10.94 -5.15
N LEU A 154 25.64 12.27 -5.23
CA LEU A 154 24.36 12.95 -5.37
C LEU A 154 23.63 12.59 -6.67
N GLN A 155 24.36 12.49 -7.80
CA GLN A 155 23.79 12.14 -9.10
C GLN A 155 23.28 10.71 -9.14
N THR A 156 24.03 9.75 -8.57
CA THR A 156 23.62 8.35 -8.52
C THR A 156 22.39 8.19 -7.63
N ALA A 157 22.39 8.84 -6.47
CA ALA A 157 21.23 8.90 -5.58
C ALA A 157 20.01 9.54 -6.27
N PHE A 158 20.20 10.57 -7.09
CA PHE A 158 19.13 11.24 -7.84
C PHE A 158 18.46 10.32 -8.86
N VAL A 159 19.24 9.56 -9.65
CA VAL A 159 18.69 8.64 -10.66
C VAL A 159 17.86 7.54 -10.00
N ILE A 160 18.39 6.93 -8.94
CA ILE A 160 17.68 5.88 -8.19
C ILE A 160 16.41 6.43 -7.53
N LEU A 161 16.50 7.62 -6.92
CA LEU A 161 15.36 8.25 -6.26
C LEU A 161 14.24 8.61 -7.25
N ASP A 162 14.58 9.11 -8.44
CA ASP A 162 13.61 9.41 -9.51
C ASP A 162 12.85 8.15 -9.95
N GLU A 163 13.56 7.05 -10.17
CA GLU A 163 12.95 5.78 -10.55
C GLU A 163 11.99 5.28 -9.47
N VAL A 164 12.40 5.33 -8.20
CA VAL A 164 11.53 4.95 -7.07
C VAL A 164 10.29 5.83 -7.00
N ILE A 165 10.42 7.15 -7.17
CA ILE A 165 9.27 8.07 -7.18
C ILE A 165 8.30 7.71 -8.31
N LYS A 166 8.79 7.43 -9.52
CA LYS A 166 7.95 7.00 -10.65
C LYS A 166 7.21 5.70 -10.35
N VAL A 167 7.87 4.72 -9.75
CA VAL A 167 7.24 3.45 -9.35
C VAL A 167 6.17 3.67 -8.29
N VAL A 168 6.43 4.49 -7.27
CA VAL A 168 5.46 4.80 -6.21
C VAL A 168 4.24 5.53 -6.80
N ASN A 169 4.45 6.56 -7.63
CA ASN A 169 3.34 7.29 -8.27
C ASN A 169 2.51 6.39 -9.19
N ARG A 170 3.16 5.49 -9.93
CA ARG A 170 2.43 4.50 -10.75
C ARG A 170 1.57 3.57 -9.88
N ARG A 171 2.07 3.15 -8.71
CA ARG A 171 1.30 2.33 -7.76
C ARG A 171 0.13 3.09 -7.16
N VAL A 172 0.32 4.36 -6.77
CA VAL A 172 -0.76 5.23 -6.27
C VAL A 172 -1.86 5.36 -7.32
N ASN A 173 -1.51 5.68 -8.57
CA ASN A 173 -2.48 5.81 -9.66
C ASN A 173 -3.20 4.48 -9.98
N ALA A 174 -2.49 3.35 -9.91
CA ALA A 174 -3.11 2.04 -10.09
C ALA A 174 -4.12 1.72 -8.98
N ILE A 175 -3.83 2.10 -7.74
CA ILE A 175 -4.76 1.92 -6.63
C ILE A 175 -5.98 2.81 -6.81
N GLU A 176 -5.77 4.09 -7.10
CA GLU A 176 -6.82 5.11 -7.23
C GLU A 176 -7.78 4.84 -8.40
N HIS A 177 -7.24 4.54 -9.59
CA HIS A 177 -8.06 4.47 -10.81
C HIS A 177 -8.41 3.05 -11.24
N VAL A 178 -7.74 2.01 -10.73
CA VAL A 178 -7.99 0.61 -11.15
C VAL A 178 -8.51 -0.22 -9.99
N ILE A 179 -7.78 -0.28 -8.87
CA ILE A 179 -8.10 -1.23 -7.79
C ILE A 179 -9.32 -0.78 -6.97
N ILE A 180 -9.38 0.48 -6.54
CA ILE A 180 -10.50 1.01 -5.76
C ILE A 180 -11.82 0.88 -6.54
N PRO A 181 -11.94 1.41 -7.78
CA PRO A 181 -13.20 1.31 -8.53
C PRO A 181 -13.60 -0.14 -8.83
N ARG A 182 -12.64 -1.02 -9.13
CA ARG A 182 -12.89 -2.44 -9.37
C ARG A 182 -13.42 -3.15 -8.12
N THR A 183 -12.87 -2.83 -6.95
CA THR A 183 -13.31 -3.40 -5.67
C THR A 183 -14.70 -2.88 -5.30
N GLU A 184 -14.96 -1.58 -5.48
CA GLU A 184 -16.28 -0.98 -5.23
C GLU A 184 -17.38 -1.58 -6.13
N ASN A 185 -17.09 -1.75 -7.42
CA ASN A 185 -18.03 -2.41 -8.35
C ASN A 185 -18.30 -3.86 -7.96
N THR A 186 -17.29 -4.56 -7.46
CA THR A 186 -17.44 -5.94 -6.97
C THR A 186 -18.30 -5.98 -5.70
N ILE A 187 -18.12 -5.05 -4.77
CA ILE A 187 -18.96 -4.93 -3.57
C ILE A 187 -20.42 -4.63 -3.94
N LYS A 188 -20.65 -3.70 -4.88
CA LYS A 188 -22.00 -3.39 -5.38
C LYS A 188 -22.68 -4.61 -5.97
N TYR A 189 -21.95 -5.40 -6.76
CA TYR A 189 -22.46 -6.66 -7.33
C TYR A 189 -22.80 -7.70 -6.24
N ILE A 190 -21.91 -7.92 -5.28
CA ILE A 190 -22.18 -8.90 -4.20
C ILE A 190 -23.39 -8.46 -3.36
N ASN A 191 -23.52 -7.16 -3.06
CA ASN A 191 -24.70 -6.66 -2.34
C ASN A 191 -25.98 -6.89 -3.14
N SER A 192 -26.02 -6.58 -4.44
CA SER A 192 -27.23 -6.79 -5.25
C SER A 192 -27.64 -8.26 -5.35
N GLU A 193 -26.68 -9.18 -5.43
CA GLU A 193 -26.96 -10.62 -5.47
C GLU A 193 -27.43 -11.16 -4.12
N LEU A 194 -26.83 -10.70 -3.01
CA LEU A 194 -27.27 -11.09 -1.67
C LEU A 194 -28.67 -10.55 -1.35
N ASP A 195 -28.97 -9.31 -1.75
CA ASP A 195 -30.30 -8.71 -1.56
C ASP A 195 -31.38 -9.45 -2.37
N GLU A 196 -31.04 -9.96 -3.57
CA GLU A 196 -31.96 -10.76 -4.39
C GLU A 196 -32.19 -12.15 -3.78
N LEU A 197 -31.13 -12.81 -3.29
CA LEU A 197 -31.25 -14.09 -2.58
C LEU A 197 -32.09 -13.97 -1.30
N ASP A 198 -31.85 -12.92 -0.50
CA ASP A 198 -32.61 -12.63 0.71
C ASP A 198 -34.09 -12.31 0.36
N ARG A 199 -34.34 -11.64 -0.78
CA ARG A 199 -35.71 -11.38 -1.30
C ARG A 199 -36.42 -12.66 -1.72
N GLU A 200 -35.76 -13.55 -2.42
CA GLU A 200 -36.32 -14.85 -2.83
C GLU A 200 -36.64 -15.74 -1.61
N GLU A 201 -35.76 -15.75 -0.61
CA GLU A 201 -35.99 -16.48 0.65
C GLU A 201 -37.15 -15.88 1.44
N PHE A 202 -37.24 -14.56 1.54
CA PHE A 202 -38.38 -13.87 2.16
C PHE A 202 -39.71 -14.21 1.48
N PHE A 203 -39.74 -14.25 0.15
CA PHE A 203 -40.94 -14.63 -0.59
C PHE A 203 -41.35 -16.08 -0.36
N ARG A 204 -40.38 -17.01 -0.28
CA ARG A 204 -40.63 -18.41 0.06
C ARG A 204 -41.22 -18.55 1.47
N LEU A 205 -40.63 -17.89 2.46
CA LEU A 205 -41.15 -17.88 3.84
C LEU A 205 -42.57 -17.32 3.91
N LYS A 206 -42.85 -16.21 3.22
CA LYS A 206 -44.19 -15.61 3.14
C LYS A 206 -45.22 -16.57 2.55
N LYS A 207 -44.88 -17.31 1.49
CA LYS A 207 -45.77 -18.34 0.91
C LYS A 207 -46.06 -19.47 1.90
N VAL A 208 -45.05 -19.96 2.61
CA VAL A 208 -45.22 -21.02 3.63
C VAL A 208 -46.09 -20.53 4.78
N GLN A 209 -45.88 -19.31 5.27
CA GLN A 209 -46.69 -18.72 6.34
C GLN A 209 -48.13 -18.50 5.89
N ASN A 210 -48.36 -17.97 4.69
CA ASN A 210 -49.71 -17.83 4.12
C ASN A 210 -50.41 -19.19 3.97
N LYS A 211 -49.66 -20.25 3.60
CA LYS A 211 -50.22 -21.61 3.53
C LYS A 211 -50.59 -22.12 4.92
N LYS A 212 -49.68 -22.01 5.91
CA LYS A 212 -49.96 -22.38 7.31
C LYS A 212 -51.17 -21.63 7.88
N GLN A 213 -51.28 -20.33 7.63
CA GLN A 213 -52.42 -19.51 8.07
C GLN A 213 -53.75 -19.97 7.44
N ARG A 214 -53.73 -20.34 6.16
CA ARG A 214 -54.90 -20.94 5.50
C ARG A 214 -55.25 -22.28 6.11
N ASP A 215 -54.26 -23.14 6.32
CA ASP A 215 -54.47 -24.47 6.89
C ASP A 215 -55.01 -24.38 8.33
N THR A 216 -54.48 -23.46 9.16
CA THR A 216 -55.02 -23.19 10.51
C THR A 216 -56.43 -22.59 10.48
N ALA A 217 -56.73 -21.68 9.54
CA ALA A 217 -58.07 -21.10 9.42
C ALA A 217 -59.12 -22.16 8.99
N ILE A 218 -58.72 -23.12 8.15
CA ILE A 218 -59.57 -24.26 7.78
C ILE A 218 -59.79 -25.18 9.00
N GLN A 219 -58.72 -25.50 9.75
CA GLN A 219 -58.82 -26.31 10.97
C GLN A 219 -59.68 -25.64 12.05
N ASP A 220 -59.55 -24.33 12.26
CA ASP A 220 -60.39 -23.58 13.21
C ASP A 220 -61.85 -23.53 12.77
N ALA A 221 -62.12 -23.47 11.46
CA ALA A 221 -63.48 -23.54 10.93
C ALA A 221 -64.10 -24.94 11.13
N GLU A 222 -63.33 -26.01 10.94
CA GLU A 222 -63.76 -27.39 11.21
C GLU A 222 -63.98 -27.64 12.72
N LEU A 223 -63.11 -27.10 13.58
CA LEU A 223 -63.25 -27.18 15.04
C LEU A 223 -64.46 -26.38 15.54
N LYS A 224 -64.76 -25.22 14.95
CA LYS A 224 -66.00 -24.47 15.25
C LYS A 224 -67.23 -25.21 14.76
N ALA A 225 -67.24 -25.72 13.53
CA ALA A 225 -68.37 -26.49 13.02
C ALA A 225 -68.65 -27.76 13.84
N THR A 226 -67.62 -28.44 14.33
CA THR A 226 -67.77 -29.60 15.23
C THR A 226 -68.20 -29.21 16.64
N ARG A 227 -67.77 -28.06 17.17
CA ARG A 227 -68.28 -27.51 18.44
C ARG A 227 -69.74 -27.06 18.32
N ASP A 228 -70.11 -26.37 17.25
CA ASP A 228 -71.48 -25.94 17.00
C ASP A 228 -72.41 -27.15 16.78
N ALA A 229 -71.93 -28.20 16.11
CA ALA A 229 -72.67 -29.46 15.97
C ALA A 229 -72.80 -30.24 17.29
N LYS A 230 -71.83 -30.12 18.21
CA LYS A 230 -71.94 -30.68 19.57
C LYS A 230 -72.88 -29.85 20.45
N ALA A 231 -72.80 -28.53 20.40
CA ALA A 231 -73.72 -27.64 21.12
C ALA A 231 -75.16 -27.75 20.62
N ALA A 232 -75.38 -27.97 19.32
CA ALA A 232 -76.70 -28.27 18.78
C ALA A 232 -77.24 -29.65 19.22
N LYS A 233 -76.35 -30.63 19.45
CA LYS A 233 -76.74 -31.93 20.03
C LYS A 233 -77.02 -31.86 21.53
N GLU A 234 -76.28 -31.05 22.28
CA GLU A 234 -76.56 -30.80 23.71
C GLU A 234 -77.85 -29.98 23.91
N ASN A 235 -78.12 -28.98 23.07
CA ASN A 235 -79.39 -28.25 23.09
C ASN A 235 -80.59 -29.09 22.62
N ALA A 236 -80.39 -30.08 21.72
CA ALA A 236 -81.43 -31.03 21.34
C ALA A 236 -81.65 -32.16 22.37
N ALA A 237 -80.70 -32.36 23.29
CA ALA A 237 -80.84 -33.28 24.43
C ALA A 237 -81.34 -32.58 25.71
N GLY A 238 -81.47 -31.24 25.69
CA GLY A 238 -81.90 -30.43 26.84
C GLY A 238 -83.40 -30.08 26.87
N GLU A 239 -84.22 -30.62 25.96
CA GLU A 239 -85.68 -30.37 25.95
C GLU A 239 -86.53 -31.48 26.59
N ASP A 240 -85.94 -32.61 26.98
CA ASP A 240 -86.63 -33.69 27.73
C ASP A 240 -85.80 -34.09 28.96
N ASP A 241 -85.93 -33.31 30.05
CA ASP A 241 -86.10 -33.79 31.43
C ASP A 241 -85.87 -32.64 32.43
N LYS A 242 -86.99 -32.05 32.87
CA LYS A 242 -87.04 -31.39 34.18
C LYS A 242 -87.33 -32.46 35.22
N GLU A 243 -86.33 -32.82 36.03
CA GLU A 243 -86.45 -33.06 37.48
C GLU A 243 -85.13 -33.59 38.08
N ASN A 244 -84.68 -32.94 39.15
CA ASN A 244 -83.82 -33.43 40.24
C ASN A 244 -82.42 -34.03 39.95
N GLU A 245 -81.35 -33.37 40.39
CA GLU A 245 -80.62 -33.73 41.64
C GLU A 245 -79.38 -32.83 41.88
N GLU A 246 -79.15 -32.52 43.15
CA GLU A 246 -77.94 -31.89 43.67
C GLU A 246 -76.73 -32.82 43.52
N SER A 247 -75.58 -32.29 43.09
CA SER A 247 -74.28 -32.70 43.63
C SER A 247 -73.19 -31.67 43.35
N GLN A 248 -72.31 -31.53 44.33
CA GLN A 248 -71.33 -30.49 44.55
C GLN A 248 -69.93 -31.11 44.45
N ASP A 249 -68.98 -30.49 43.73
CA ASP A 249 -67.52 -30.71 43.84
C ASP A 249 -66.82 -29.57 43.05
N ILE A 250 -66.15 -28.54 43.56
CA ILE A 250 -65.10 -28.35 44.60
C ILE A 250 -63.82 -29.15 44.34
N LEU A 251 -63.02 -28.75 43.34
CA LEU A 251 -61.54 -28.58 43.39
C LEU A 251 -60.92 -28.60 41.98
N GLY A 252 -60.05 -27.64 41.68
CA GLY A 252 -59.05 -27.82 40.61
C GLY A 252 -58.60 -26.59 39.83
N GLU A 253 -58.41 -25.42 40.46
CA GLU A 253 -57.47 -24.43 39.91
C GLU A 253 -56.05 -25.02 40.01
N GLN A 254 -55.53 -25.51 38.89
CA GLN A 254 -54.10 -25.69 38.69
C GLN A 254 -53.70 -24.92 37.43
N GLU A 255 -53.18 -23.72 37.68
CA GLU A 255 -52.31 -22.99 36.78
C GLU A 255 -51.04 -23.82 36.52
N ASP A 256 -51.03 -24.61 35.44
CA ASP A 256 -49.76 -25.09 34.89
C ASP A 256 -49.24 -24.05 33.90
N ALA A 257 -48.49 -23.11 34.46
CA ALA A 257 -47.49 -22.36 33.72
C ALA A 257 -46.33 -23.31 33.39
N ASP A 258 -46.29 -23.81 32.15
CA ASP A 258 -45.07 -24.40 31.59
C ASP A 258 -44.58 -23.62 30.38
N VAL A 259 -43.44 -22.99 30.63
CA VAL A 259 -42.51 -22.34 29.73
C VAL A 259 -41.81 -23.40 28.88
N ILE A 260 -41.82 -23.27 27.55
CA ILE A 260 -40.84 -23.97 26.69
C ILE A 260 -40.40 -23.06 25.53
N PHE A 261 -39.14 -22.60 25.67
CA PHE A 261 -38.12 -22.06 24.74
C PHE A 261 -38.44 -20.94 23.72
#